data_AF-A0AAV4AB07-F1
#
_entry.id   AF-A0AAV4AB07-F1
#
_cell.length_a   1.000
_cell.length_b   1.000
_cell.length_c   1.000
_cell.angle_alpha   90.00
_cell.angle_beta   90.00
_cell.angle_gamma   90.00
#
_symmetry.space_group_name_H-M   'P 1'
#
loop_
_entity.id
_entity.type
_entity.pdbx_description
1 polymer ?
#
loop_
_entity_poly.entity_id
_entity_poly.type
_entity_poly.pdbx_seq_one_letter_code
_entity_poly.pdbx_strand_id
1 'polypeptide(L)'
;MNLGGEERLASQPGQILGVIHSARLVSRLLTLLSSPTYKAELQKVAHTVLAEYLVGVQKQTLHAPVKAELLRGLYKLMDVCDKFRLAALNAALPAGLKDTFKFMHQEYNKYHRYTGVV
;
A
#
# COMPACT_ATOMS: atom_id res chain seq x y z
N MET A 1 17.28 -14.97 3.84
CA MET A 1 16.10 -15.82 3.61
C MET A 1 15.26 -15.15 2.51
N ASN A 2 15.36 -15.65 1.28
CA ASN A 2 14.79 -15.01 0.09
C ASN A 2 13.37 -15.56 -0.17
N LEU A 3 12.34 -14.75 0.06
CA LEU A 3 10.93 -15.08 -0.16
C LEU A 3 10.38 -14.50 -1.49
N GLY A 4 11.25 -14.05 -2.41
CA GLY A 4 10.85 -13.14 -3.50
C GLY A 4 11.22 -13.56 -4.92
N GLY A 5 11.32 -14.86 -5.22
CA GLY A 5 11.42 -15.31 -6.62
C GLY A 5 10.06 -15.79 -7.12
N GLU A 6 9.54 -15.20 -8.20
CA GLU A 6 8.31 -15.66 -8.87
C GLU A 6 8.36 -17.18 -9.14
N GLU A 7 9.54 -17.73 -9.42
CA GLU A 7 9.80 -19.15 -9.64
C GLU A 7 9.51 -20.04 -8.41
N ARG A 8 9.74 -19.55 -7.17
CA ARG A 8 9.52 -20.37 -5.96
C ARG A 8 8.05 -20.42 -5.55
N LEU A 9 7.30 -19.34 -5.74
CA LEU A 9 5.86 -19.31 -5.45
C LEU A 9 5.03 -19.96 -6.58
N ALA A 10 5.50 -19.91 -7.83
CA ALA A 10 4.90 -20.67 -8.93
C ALA A 10 5.04 -22.19 -8.72
N SER A 11 6.12 -22.64 -8.08
CA SER A 11 6.37 -24.06 -7.82
C SER A 11 5.49 -24.69 -6.73
N GLN A 12 4.79 -23.88 -5.91
CA GLN A 12 3.88 -24.34 -4.85
C GLN A 12 2.57 -23.53 -4.81
N PRO A 13 1.62 -23.79 -5.72
CA PRO A 13 0.37 -23.02 -5.86
C PRO A 13 -0.55 -23.06 -4.62
N GLY A 14 -0.37 -24.01 -3.69
CA GLY A 14 -1.09 -24.02 -2.42
C GLY A 14 -0.70 -22.89 -1.46
N GLN A 15 0.55 -22.42 -1.51
CA GLN A 15 1.05 -21.40 -0.57
C GLN A 15 0.66 -19.98 -0.99
N ILE A 16 0.59 -19.71 -2.30
CA ILE A 16 0.23 -18.37 -2.79
C ILE A 16 -1.18 -17.96 -2.35
N LEU A 17 -2.11 -18.92 -2.23
CA LEU A 17 -3.46 -18.65 -1.73
C LEU A 17 -3.44 -18.16 -0.28
N GLY A 18 -2.61 -18.76 0.57
CA GLY A 18 -2.43 -18.32 1.96
C GLY A 18 -1.82 -16.91 2.06
N VAL A 19 -0.87 -16.59 1.17
CA VAL A 19 -0.27 -15.25 1.11
C VAL A 19 -1.27 -14.21 0.62
N ILE A 20 -2.07 -14.51 -0.41
CA ILE A 20 -3.15 -13.63 -0.88
C ILE A 20 -4.18 -13.41 0.22
N HIS A 21 -4.56 -14.46 0.96
CA HIS A 21 -5.47 -14.34 2.09
C HIS A 21 -4.88 -13.42 3.18
N SER A 22 -3.59 -13.57 3.49
CA SER A 22 -2.91 -12.70 4.46
C SER A 22 -2.90 -11.24 3.98
N ALA A 23 -2.63 -10.98 2.71
CA ALA A 23 -2.68 -9.65 2.13
C ALA A 23 -4.09 -9.03 2.21
N ARG A 24 -5.14 -9.82 2.00
CA ARG A 24 -6.54 -9.40 2.21
C ARG A 24 -6.80 -8.98 3.66
N LEU A 25 -6.31 -9.76 4.62
CA LEU A 25 -6.47 -9.44 6.04
C LEU A 25 -5.77 -8.14 6.41
N VAL A 26 -4.55 -7.91 5.91
CA VAL A 26 -3.84 -6.64 6.08
C VAL A 26 -4.63 -5.48 5.47
N SER A 27 -5.10 -5.64 4.23
CA SER A 27 -5.91 -4.63 3.54
C SER A 27 -7.17 -4.25 4.33
N ARG A 28 -7.84 -5.25 4.89
CA ARG A 28 -9.02 -5.08 5.74
C ARG A 28 -8.69 -4.41 7.07
N LEU A 29 -7.58 -4.76 7.70
CA LEU A 29 -7.09 -4.09 8.92
C LEU A 29 -6.84 -2.60 8.66
N LEU A 30 -6.11 -2.26 7.60
CA LEU A 30 -5.84 -0.86 7.26
C LEU A 30 -7.13 -0.08 6.99
N THR A 31 -8.12 -0.71 6.37
CA THR A 31 -9.44 -0.12 6.16
C THR A 31 -10.16 0.15 7.49
N LEU A 32 -10.16 -0.80 8.42
CA LEU A 32 -10.79 -0.64 9.75
C LEU A 32 -10.10 0.45 10.58
N LEU A 33 -8.76 0.51 10.55
CA LEU A 33 -8.00 1.56 11.21
C LEU A 33 -8.21 2.94 10.56
N SER A 34 -8.58 2.99 9.28
CA SER A 34 -8.91 4.24 8.59
C SER A 34 -10.29 4.80 8.96
N SER A 35 -11.05 4.10 9.81
CA SER A 35 -12.35 4.56 10.31
C SER A 35 -12.21 5.82 11.18
N PRO A 36 -13.29 6.63 11.32
CA PRO A 36 -13.26 7.87 12.10
C PRO A 36 -12.73 7.70 13.53
N THR A 37 -12.98 6.54 14.15
CA THR A 37 -12.53 6.19 15.51
C THR A 37 -11.01 6.24 15.68
N TYR A 38 -10.26 5.78 14.67
CA TYR A 38 -8.79 5.65 14.76
C TYR A 38 -8.04 6.59 13.81
N LYS A 39 -8.78 7.33 12.97
CA LYS A 39 -8.22 8.17 11.90
C LYS A 39 -7.14 9.12 12.40
N ALA A 40 -7.35 9.81 13.52
CA ALA A 40 -6.41 10.81 14.04
C ALA A 40 -5.06 10.19 14.43
N GLU A 41 -5.08 9.03 15.07
CA GLU A 41 -3.86 8.30 15.44
C GLU A 41 -3.17 7.70 14.21
N LEU A 42 -3.96 7.11 13.31
CA LEU A 42 -3.42 6.53 12.08
C LEU A 42 -2.78 7.60 11.18
N GLN A 43 -3.36 8.81 11.11
CA GLN A 43 -2.84 9.92 10.31
C GLN A 43 -1.43 10.35 10.73
N LYS A 44 -1.03 10.13 11.99
CA LYS A 44 0.33 10.41 12.48
C LYS A 44 1.37 9.50 11.80
N VAL A 45 1.01 8.27 11.46
CA VAL A 45 1.94 7.22 10.98
C VAL A 45 1.69 6.77 9.54
N ALA A 46 0.55 7.11 8.94
CA ALA A 46 0.12 6.61 7.63
C ALA A 46 1.15 6.86 6.50
N HIS A 47 1.76 8.04 6.47
CA HIS A 47 2.80 8.38 5.49
C HIS A 47 4.06 7.51 5.62
N THR A 48 4.44 7.14 6.86
CA THR A 48 5.56 6.23 7.12
C THR A 48 5.24 4.82 6.65
N VAL A 49 4.02 4.33 6.89
CA VAL A 49 3.58 3.01 6.39
C VAL A 49 3.62 2.96 4.86
N LEU A 50 3.20 4.03 4.18
CA LEU A 50 3.33 4.15 2.72
C LEU A 50 4.79 4.10 2.27
N ALA A 51 5.69 4.79 2.97
CA ALA A 51 7.13 4.77 2.68
C ALA A 51 7.74 3.36 2.81
N GLU A 52 7.45 2.66 3.91
CA GLU A 52 7.93 1.30 4.16
C GLU A 52 7.45 0.32 3.09
N TYR A 53 6.19 0.45 2.65
CA TYR A 53 5.69 -0.36 1.54
C TYR A 53 6.48 -0.11 0.24
N LEU A 54 6.71 1.17 -0.11
CA LEU A 54 7.46 1.53 -1.32
C LEU A 54 8.88 0.96 -1.29
N VAL A 55 9.55 1.06 -0.15
CA VAL A 55 10.87 0.44 0.08
C VAL A 55 10.79 -1.07 -0.10
N GLY A 56 9.77 -1.72 0.46
CA GLY A 56 9.56 -3.16 0.36
C GLY A 56 9.40 -3.63 -1.09
N VAL A 57 8.53 -2.98 -1.87
CA VAL A 57 8.28 -3.35 -3.27
C VAL A 57 9.41 -3.01 -4.22
N GLN A 58 10.27 -2.04 -3.88
CA GLN A 58 11.47 -1.77 -4.66
C GLN A 58 12.54 -2.86 -4.43
N LYS A 59 12.62 -3.40 -3.21
CA LYS A 59 13.59 -4.43 -2.85
C LYS A 59 13.18 -5.83 -3.29
N GLN A 60 11.88 -6.10 -3.41
CA GLN A 60 11.35 -7.42 -3.68
C GLN A 60 10.18 -7.38 -4.66
N THR A 61 10.17 -8.32 -5.60
CA THR A 61 9.04 -8.50 -6.51
C THR A 61 7.91 -9.23 -5.79
N LEU A 62 6.74 -8.59 -5.72
CA LEU A 62 5.52 -9.21 -5.20
C LEU A 62 4.70 -9.81 -6.34
N HIS A 63 4.15 -10.99 -6.10
CA HIS A 63 3.17 -11.61 -6.99
C HIS A 63 1.96 -10.67 -7.20
N ALA A 64 1.50 -10.50 -8.44
CA ALA A 64 0.55 -9.46 -8.82
C ALA A 64 -0.76 -9.45 -7.98
N PRO A 65 -1.45 -10.59 -7.75
CA PRO A 65 -2.58 -10.68 -6.83
C PRO A 65 -2.30 -10.18 -5.40
N VAL A 66 -1.13 -10.48 -4.85
CA VAL A 66 -0.73 -10.03 -3.50
C VAL A 66 -0.55 -8.52 -3.50
N LYS A 67 0.15 -7.99 -4.50
CA LYS A 67 0.34 -6.55 -4.69
C LYS A 67 -1.00 -5.81 -4.78
N ALA A 68 -1.96 -6.34 -5.54
CA ALA A 68 -3.28 -5.74 -5.72
C ALA A 68 -4.09 -5.68 -4.41
N GLU A 69 -4.02 -6.71 -3.57
CA GLU A 69 -4.66 -6.72 -2.24
C GLU A 69 -4.05 -5.66 -1.31
N LEU A 70 -2.72 -5.58 -1.26
CA LEU A 70 -2.02 -4.62 -0.42
C LEU A 70 -2.29 -3.18 -0.88
N LEU A 71 -2.24 -2.90 -2.18
CA LEU A 71 -2.52 -1.57 -2.74
C LEU A 71 -3.90 -1.05 -2.32
N ARG A 72 -4.93 -1.90 -2.27
CA ARG A 72 -6.25 -1.51 -1.77
C ARG A 72 -6.23 -0.94 -0.36
N GLY A 73 -5.46 -1.56 0.54
CA GLY A 73 -5.33 -1.10 1.93
C GLY A 73 -4.53 0.20 2.01
N LEU A 74 -3.49 0.34 1.19
CA LEU A 74 -2.68 1.55 1.13
C LEU A 74 -3.47 2.75 0.59
N TYR A 75 -4.36 2.55 -0.37
CA TYR A 75 -5.24 3.64 -0.83
C TYR A 75 -6.15 4.15 0.29
N LYS A 76 -6.54 3.31 1.26
CA LYS A 76 -7.23 3.77 2.47
C LYS A 76 -6.34 4.59 3.39
N LEU A 77 -5.06 4.24 3.50
CA LEU A 77 -4.10 5.11 4.20
C LEU A 77 -3.91 6.45 3.48
N MET A 78 -3.97 6.47 2.16
CA MET A 78 -3.89 7.71 1.39
C MET A 78 -5.12 8.61 1.62
N ASP A 79 -6.32 8.05 1.81
CA ASP A 79 -7.51 8.82 2.23
C ASP A 79 -7.37 9.43 3.64
N VAL A 80 -6.56 8.81 4.51
CA VAL A 80 -6.29 9.30 5.87
C VAL A 80 -5.20 10.37 5.88
N CYS A 81 -4.22 10.27 5.00
CA CYS A 81 -3.19 11.30 4.82
C CYS A 81 -3.78 12.59 4.24
N ASP A 82 -3.36 13.74 4.76
CA ASP A 82 -3.64 15.01 4.12
C ASP A 82 -2.64 15.29 2.98
N LYS A 83 -2.98 16.27 2.14
CA LYS A 83 -2.18 16.66 0.98
C LYS A 83 -0.74 17.04 1.38
N PHE A 84 -0.57 17.68 2.54
CA PHE A 84 0.74 18.10 3.03
C PHE A 84 1.63 16.91 3.37
N ARG A 85 1.12 15.89 4.08
CA ARG A 85 1.89 14.68 4.37
C ARG A 85 2.25 13.89 3.11
N LEU A 86 1.34 13.78 2.14
CA LEU A 86 1.64 13.13 0.87
C LEU A 86 2.70 13.89 0.06
N ALA A 87 2.67 15.22 0.06
CA ALA A 87 3.69 16.05 -0.56
C ALA A 87 5.06 15.93 0.15
N ALA A 88 5.06 15.94 1.48
CA ALA A 88 6.27 15.74 2.28
C ALA A 88 6.90 14.36 2.04
N LEU A 89 6.06 13.30 2.00
CA LEU A 89 6.49 11.96 1.62
C LEU A 89 7.15 11.96 0.24
N ASN A 90 6.48 12.52 -0.78
CA ASN A 90 7.04 12.61 -2.13
C ASN A 90 8.39 13.33 -2.15
N ALA A 91 8.56 14.42 -1.38
CA ALA A 91 9.81 15.16 -1.32
C ALA A 91 10.96 14.34 -0.69
N ALA A 92 10.65 13.62 0.39
CA ALA A 92 11.60 12.83 1.18
C ALA A 92 12.06 11.53 0.50
N LEU A 93 11.28 10.99 -0.44
CA LEU A 93 11.62 9.73 -1.10
C LEU A 93 12.87 9.84 -2.00
N PRO A 94 13.72 8.80 -2.08
CA PRO A 94 14.75 8.64 -3.11
C PRO A 94 14.15 8.61 -4.52
N ALA A 95 14.93 8.96 -5.54
CA ALA A 95 14.47 9.07 -6.94
C ALA A 95 13.71 7.81 -7.43
N GLY A 96 14.23 6.60 -7.20
CA GLY A 96 13.56 5.36 -7.63
C GLY A 96 12.22 5.08 -6.95
N LEU A 97 12.03 5.55 -5.71
CA LEU A 97 10.75 5.42 -5.00
C LEU A 97 9.77 6.52 -5.36
N LYS A 98 10.27 7.71 -5.74
CA LYS A 98 9.43 8.85 -6.17
C LYS A 98 8.56 8.48 -7.36
N ASP A 99 9.10 7.79 -8.36
CA ASP A 99 8.32 7.44 -9.55
C ASP A 99 7.25 6.40 -9.26
N THR A 100 7.59 5.40 -8.43
CA THR A 100 6.61 4.42 -7.95
C THR A 100 5.50 5.09 -7.13
N PHE A 101 5.86 6.02 -6.25
CA PHE A 101 4.89 6.78 -5.46
C PHE A 101 4.01 7.68 -6.33
N LYS A 102 4.57 8.38 -7.32
CA LYS A 102 3.81 9.22 -8.25
C LYS A 102 2.78 8.40 -9.01
N PHE A 103 3.16 7.24 -9.54
CA PHE A 103 2.23 6.34 -10.21
C PHE A 103 1.10 5.90 -9.27
N MET A 104 1.45 5.44 -8.06
CA MET A 104 0.46 5.04 -7.05
C MET A 104 -0.47 6.21 -6.66
N HIS A 105 0.06 7.42 -6.50
CA HIS A 105 -0.71 8.61 -6.15
C HIS A 105 -1.62 9.08 -7.30
N GLN A 106 -1.22 8.91 -8.54
CA GLN A 106 -2.06 9.17 -9.71
C GLN A 106 -3.24 8.18 -9.77
N GLU A 107 -2.96 6.89 -9.65
CA GLU A 107 -3.99 5.84 -9.60
C GLU A 107 -4.97 6.06 -8.44
N TYR A 108 -4.44 6.43 -7.27
CA TYR A 108 -5.26 6.83 -6.13
C TYR A 108 -6.21 7.98 -6.48
N ASN A 109 -5.68 9.09 -6.98
CA ASN A 109 -6.50 10.27 -7.29
C ASN A 109 -7.54 9.99 -8.39
N LYS A 110 -7.24 9.08 -9.32
CA LYS A 110 -8.12 8.76 -10.45
C LYS A 110 -9.24 7.79 -10.09
N TYR A 111 -8.95 6.76 -9.30
CA TYR A 111 -9.88 5.63 -9.13
C TYR A 111 -10.26 5.32 -7.68
N HIS A 112 -9.50 5.79 -6.69
CA HIS A 112 -9.64 5.30 -5.31
C HIS A 112 -9.88 6.39 -4.27
N ARG A 113 -9.60 7.65 -4.62
CA ARG A 113 -9.86 8.79 -3.75
C ARG A 113 -11.35 8.89 -3.50
N TYR A 114 -11.74 8.86 -2.24
CA TYR A 114 -13.12 9.12 -1.87
C TYR A 114 -13.49 10.57 -2.23
N THR A 115 -14.36 10.74 -3.23
CA THR A 115 -14.80 12.06 -3.71
C THR A 115 -16.04 12.58 -2.98
N GLY A 116 -16.71 11.77 -2.16
CA GLY A 116 -17.83 12.19 -1.32
C GLY A 116 -18.97 12.86 -2.06
N VAL A 117 -19.14 12.62 -3.36
CA VAL A 117 -20.27 13.17 -4.12
C VAL A 117 -21.54 12.47 -3.63
N VAL A 118 -22.27 13.16 -2.76
CA VAL A 118 -23.70 12.99 -2.49
C VAL A 118 -24.44 13.97 -3.39
#